data_AF-A0A0J9YGK0-F1
#
_entry.id   AF-A0A0J9YGK0-F1
#
_cell.length_a   1.000
_cell.length_b   1.000
_cell.length_c   1.000
_cell.angle_alpha   90.00
_cell.angle_beta   90.00
_cell.angle_gamma   90.00
#
_symmetry.space_group_name_H-M   'P 1'
#
loop_
_entity.id
_entity.type
_entity.pdbx_description
1 polymer ?
#
loop_
_entity_poly.entity_id
_entity_poly.type
_entity_poly.pdbx_seq_one_letter_code
_entity_poly.pdbx_strand_id
1 'polypeptide(L)'
;VQDLSTYWPDVYVKPYIRCNPYIIGILVGYAVYKCTLRPTFPRWKVVAGWMLSTVLGLLAVFGLYNYARTGDISDPARIIYALFGRNAYALSLAWITFACATGYGG
;
A
#
# COMPACT_ATOMS: atom_id res chain seq x y z
N VAL A 1 -5.77 21.47 -19.26
CA VAL A 1 -6.51 20.19 -19.11
C VAL A 1 -5.54 19.10 -19.55
N GLN A 2 -5.16 18.17 -18.67
CA GLN A 2 -4.32 17.04 -19.06
C GLN A 2 -5.12 16.18 -20.03
N ASP A 3 -4.62 15.95 -21.24
CA ASP A 3 -5.31 15.16 -22.27
C ASP A 3 -5.51 13.72 -21.78
N LEU A 4 -6.74 13.41 -21.36
CA LEU A 4 -7.15 12.09 -20.89
C LEU A 4 -6.97 11.02 -21.97
N SER A 5 -7.05 11.43 -23.24
CA SER A 5 -6.84 10.62 -24.44
C SER A 5 -5.45 9.99 -24.48
N THR A 6 -4.44 10.66 -23.94
CA THR A 6 -3.06 10.15 -23.86
C THR A 6 -2.86 9.28 -22.61
N TYR A 7 -3.46 9.64 -21.48
CA TYR A 7 -3.32 8.88 -20.22
C TYR A 7 -3.84 7.44 -20.30
N TRP A 8 -4.98 7.25 -20.98
CA TRP A 8 -5.64 5.96 -21.07
C TRP A 8 -4.76 4.86 -21.71
N PRO A 9 -4.27 5.01 -22.95
CA PRO A 9 -3.40 4.01 -23.58
C PRO A 9 -2.01 3.93 -22.93
N ASP A 10 -1.44 5.07 -22.51
CA ASP A 10 -0.04 5.09 -22.12
C ASP A 10 0.24 4.69 -20.68
N VAL A 11 -0.72 4.90 -19.79
CA VAL A 11 -0.53 4.69 -18.35
C VAL A 11 -1.57 3.75 -17.77
N TYR A 12 -2.85 3.93 -18.09
CA TYR A 12 -3.93 3.20 -17.42
C TYR A 12 -4.03 1.74 -17.86
N VAL A 13 -3.97 1.48 -19.17
CA VAL A 13 -4.11 0.13 -19.75
C VAL A 13 -2.87 -0.75 -19.48
N LYS A 14 -1.69 -0.15 -19.31
CA LYS A 14 -0.45 -0.91 -19.14
C LYS A 14 -0.40 -1.56 -17.74
N PRO A 15 -0.23 -2.90 -17.64
CA PRO A 15 -0.28 -3.59 -16.35
C PRO A 15 0.93 -3.29 -15.46
N TYR A 16 2.01 -2.75 -16.03
CA TYR A 16 3.28 -2.49 -15.32
C TYR A 16 3.11 -1.57 -14.11
N ILE A 17 2.19 -0.59 -14.16
CA ILE A 17 1.96 0.31 -13.02
C ILE A 17 1.26 -0.37 -11.84
N ARG A 18 0.74 -1.59 -12.04
CA ARG A 18 0.06 -2.40 -11.01
C ARG A 18 0.86 -3.64 -10.61
N CYS A 19 2.01 -3.95 -11.23
CA CYS A 19 2.74 -5.18 -10.94
C CYS A 19 3.23 -5.24 -9.48
N ASN A 20 3.73 -4.13 -8.94
CA ASN A 20 4.25 -4.08 -7.56
C ASN A 20 3.24 -4.55 -6.49
N PRO A 21 2.01 -3.99 -6.40
CA PRO A 21 1.05 -4.45 -5.40
C PRO A 21 0.64 -5.92 -5.59
N TYR A 22 0.63 -6.44 -6.82
CA TYR A 22 0.40 -7.88 -7.06
C TYR A 22 1.53 -8.74 -6.49
N ILE A 23 2.79 -8.36 -6.72
CA ILE A 23 3.96 -9.07 -6.19
C ILE A 23 3.91 -9.10 -4.65
N ILE A 24 3.60 -7.96 -4.02
CA ILE A 24 3.45 -7.87 -2.56
C ILE A 24 2.37 -8.84 -2.07
N GLY A 25 1.20 -8.87 -2.72
CA GLY A 25 0.11 -9.78 -2.37
C GLY A 25 0.50 -11.26 -2.48
N ILE A 26 1.18 -11.65 -3.56
CA ILE A 26 1.67 -13.03 -3.76
C ILE A 26 2.66 -13.42 -2.66
N LEU A 27 3.62 -12.54 -2.34
CA LEU A 27 4.61 -12.79 -1.29
C LEU A 27 3.94 -12.97 0.08
N VAL A 28 2.94 -12.15 0.40
CA VAL A 28 2.19 -12.25 1.66
C VAL A 28 1.37 -13.52 1.71
N GLY A 29 0.67 -13.87 0.62
CA GLY A 29 -0.09 -15.12 0.53
C GLY A 29 0.81 -16.34 0.72
N TYR A 30 2.00 -16.33 0.12
CA TYR A 30 3.00 -17.38 0.33
C TYR A 30 3.52 -17.41 1.77
N ALA A 31 3.78 -16.24 2.37
CA ALA A 31 4.18 -16.15 3.77
C ALA A 31 3.10 -16.73 4.70
N VAL A 32 1.83 -16.40 4.49
CA VAL A 32 0.70 -16.96 5.26
C VAL A 32 0.62 -18.48 5.09
N TYR A 33 0.80 -18.99 3.86
CA TYR A 33 0.83 -20.43 3.58
C TYR A 33 1.98 -21.16 4.30
N LYS A 34 3.14 -20.51 4.47
CA LYS A 34 4.27 -21.09 5.23
C LYS A 34 4.15 -20.89 6.74
N CYS A 35 3.56 -19.78 7.18
CA CYS A 35 3.42 -19.38 8.57
C CYS A 35 2.16 -19.94 9.26
N THR A 36 1.52 -20.96 8.70
CA THR A 36 0.35 -21.63 9.31
C THR A 36 0.66 -22.21 10.70
N LEU A 37 1.96 -22.29 11.07
CA LEU A 37 2.49 -22.77 12.34
C LEU A 37 2.40 -21.78 13.54
N ARG A 38 1.62 -20.70 13.47
CA ARG A 38 1.52 -19.67 14.54
C ARG A 38 2.90 -19.10 14.93
N PRO A 39 3.54 -18.31 14.03
CA PRO A 39 4.86 -17.73 14.32
C PRO A 39 4.80 -16.94 15.63
N THR A 40 5.79 -17.10 16.50
CA THR A 40 5.86 -16.36 17.78
C THR A 40 6.60 -15.05 17.56
N PHE A 41 5.87 -13.93 17.59
CA PHE A 41 6.45 -12.60 17.52
C PHE A 41 6.41 -11.91 18.89
N PRO A 42 7.46 -11.17 19.27
CA PRO A 42 7.41 -10.32 20.45
C PRO A 42 6.37 -9.20 20.24
N ARG A 43 5.61 -8.88 21.29
CA ARG A 43 4.49 -7.92 21.24
C ARG A 43 4.85 -6.58 20.61
N TRP A 44 6.05 -6.06 20.88
CA TRP A 44 6.50 -4.77 20.33
C TRP A 44 6.56 -4.77 18.79
N LYS A 45 6.92 -5.90 18.15
CA LYS A 45 6.95 -5.99 16.68
C LYS A 45 5.55 -5.97 16.09
N VAL A 46 4.60 -6.60 16.77
CA VAL A 46 3.18 -6.63 16.35
C VAL A 46 2.60 -5.22 16.41
N VAL A 47 2.82 -4.51 17.53
CA VAL A 47 2.38 -3.12 17.69
C VAL A 47 3.05 -2.21 16.66
N ALA A 48 4.36 -2.34 16.44
CA ALA A 48 5.05 -1.56 15.42
C ALA A 48 4.50 -1.82 14.01
N GLY A 49 4.18 -3.07 13.68
CA GLY A 49 3.56 -3.44 12.41
C GLY A 49 2.17 -2.82 12.24
N TRP A 50 1.34 -2.83 13.28
CA TRP A 50 0.02 -2.19 13.26
C TRP A 50 0.11 -0.67 13.11
N MET A 51 1.02 -0.03 13.85
CA MET A 51 1.26 1.42 13.74
C MET A 51 1.74 1.78 12.32
N LEU A 52 2.71 1.03 11.79
CA LEU A 52 3.23 1.26 10.45
C LEU A 52 2.14 1.04 9.38
N SER A 53 1.39 -0.04 9.49
CA SER A 53 0.28 -0.35 8.58
C SER A 53 -0.77 0.76 8.57
N THR A 54 -1.15 1.25 9.76
CA THR A 54 -2.15 2.32 9.90
C THR A 54 -1.65 3.63 9.30
N VAL A 55 -0.40 4.03 9.61
CA VAL A 55 0.19 5.25 9.04
C VAL A 55 0.28 5.15 7.52
N LEU A 56 0.76 4.03 6.97
CA LEU A 56 0.86 3.84 5.52
C LEU A 56 -0.51 3.85 4.84
N GLY A 57 -1.52 3.20 5.44
CA GLY A 57 -2.89 3.21 4.93
C GLY A 57 -3.49 4.61 4.92
N LEU A 58 -3.34 5.35 6.01
CA LEU A 58 -3.81 6.73 6.11
C LEU A 58 -3.09 7.66 5.13
N LEU A 59 -1.76 7.57 5.02
CA LEU A 59 -1.00 8.36 4.05
C LEU A 59 -1.37 8.02 2.61
N ALA A 60 -1.63 6.75 2.30
CA ALA A 60 -2.04 6.37 0.96
C ALA A 60 -3.43 6.91 0.59
N VAL A 61 -4.38 6.88 1.52
CA VAL A 61 -5.76 7.34 1.27
C VAL A 61 -5.87 8.86 1.35
N PHE A 62 -5.32 9.47 2.39
CA PHE A 62 -5.46 10.91 2.67
C PHE A 62 -4.30 11.77 2.16
N GLY A 63 -3.22 11.17 1.65
CA GLY A 63 -2.06 11.92 1.15
C GLY A 63 -2.38 12.88 0.00
N LEU A 64 -3.43 12.61 -0.78
CA LEU A 64 -3.93 13.49 -1.84
C LEU A 64 -5.13 14.34 -1.44
N TYR A 65 -5.47 14.43 -0.15
CA TYR A 65 -6.66 15.16 0.29
C TYR A 65 -6.64 16.65 -0.13
N ASN A 66 -5.52 17.34 0.09
CA ASN A 66 -5.38 18.75 -0.30
C ASN A 66 -5.43 18.93 -1.82
N TYR A 67 -4.81 18.01 -2.57
CA TYR A 67 -4.87 18.00 -4.03
C TYR A 67 -6.30 17.81 -4.54
N ALA A 68 -7.06 16.90 -3.93
CA ALA A 68 -8.46 16.66 -4.28
C ALA A 68 -9.37 17.86 -3.99
N ARG A 69 -9.04 18.68 -2.98
CA ARG A 69 -9.80 19.88 -2.60
C ARG A 69 -9.44 21.11 -3.44
N THR A 70 -8.15 21.35 -3.67
CA THR A 70 -7.65 22.62 -4.23
C THR A 70 -7.15 22.47 -5.66
N GLY A 71 -6.81 21.26 -6.09
CA GLY A 71 -6.16 20.99 -7.39
C GLY A 71 -4.64 21.22 -7.38
N ASP A 72 -4.10 21.78 -6.30
CA ASP A 72 -2.67 22.09 -6.16
C ASP A 72 -1.94 21.03 -5.32
N ILE A 73 -0.76 20.65 -5.79
CA ILE A 73 0.16 19.76 -5.09
C ILE A 73 1.59 20.22 -5.38
N SER A 74 2.45 20.23 -4.36
CA SER A 74 3.86 20.53 -4.56
C SER A 74 4.51 19.42 -5.39
N ASP A 75 5.42 19.79 -6.31
CA ASP A 75 6.17 18.82 -7.13
C ASP A 75 6.81 17.67 -6.32
N PRO A 76 7.48 17.91 -5.17
CA PRO A 76 8.02 16.81 -4.38
C PRO A 76 6.93 15.88 -3.84
N ALA A 77 5.80 16.40 -3.34
CA ALA A 77 4.70 15.58 -2.83
C ALA A 77 4.07 14.75 -3.95
N ARG A 78 3.94 15.32 -5.16
CA ARG A 78 3.43 14.62 -6.34
C ARG A 78 4.31 13.43 -6.72
N ILE A 79 5.62 13.63 -6.77
CA ILE A 79 6.59 12.57 -7.10
C ILE A 79 6.55 11.47 -6.04
N ILE A 80 6.61 11.84 -4.76
CA ILE A 80 6.58 10.88 -3.65
C ILE A 80 5.30 10.05 -3.70
N TYR A 81 4.14 10.68 -3.86
CA TYR A 81 2.88 9.94 -3.91
C TYR A 81 2.75 9.07 -5.15
N ALA A 82 3.22 9.53 -6.31
CA ALA A 82 3.22 8.76 -7.54
C ALA A 82 4.05 7.47 -7.43
N LEU A 83 5.20 7.53 -6.76
CA LEU A 83 6.08 6.37 -6.57
C LEU A 83 5.61 5.46 -5.41
N PHE A 84 5.27 6.05 -4.26
CA PHE A 84 5.09 5.30 -3.02
C PHE A 84 3.62 5.07 -2.64
N GLY A 85 2.67 5.89 -3.09
CA GLY A 85 1.29 5.86 -2.61
C GLY A 85 0.61 4.49 -2.78
N ARG A 86 0.71 3.90 -3.98
CA ARG A 86 0.14 2.56 -4.27
C ARG A 86 0.86 1.45 -3.50
N ASN A 87 2.18 1.55 -3.37
CA ASN A 87 3.00 0.57 -2.64
C ASN A 87 2.72 0.62 -1.14
N ALA A 88 2.59 1.81 -0.57
CA ALA A 88 2.23 2.03 0.83
C ALA A 88 0.86 1.43 1.16
N TYR A 89 -0.14 1.63 0.29
CA TYR A 89 -1.45 1.01 0.46
C TYR A 89 -1.38 -0.51 0.43
N ALA A 90 -0.65 -1.08 -0.53
CA ALA A 90 -0.48 -2.53 -0.64
C ALA A 90 0.26 -3.12 0.57
N LEU A 91 1.28 -2.43 1.11
CA LEU A 91 1.99 -2.84 2.32
C LEU A 91 1.11 -2.76 3.57
N SER A 92 0.24 -1.76 3.66
CA SER A 92 -0.76 -1.67 4.73
C SER A 92 -1.67 -2.90 4.73
N LEU A 93 -2.26 -3.22 3.58
CA LEU A 93 -3.11 -4.41 3.42
C LEU A 93 -2.35 -5.72 3.62
N ALA A 94 -1.09 -5.79 3.20
CA ALA A 94 -0.20 -6.92 3.40
C ALA A 94 -0.05 -7.28 4.88
N TRP A 95 0.26 -6.28 5.72
CA TRP A 95 0.36 -6.50 7.17
C TRP A 95 -0.97 -6.91 7.78
N ILE A 96 -2.06 -6.21 7.43
CA ILE A 96 -3.41 -6.53 7.96
C ILE A 96 -3.76 -7.99 7.67
N THR A 97 -3.58 -8.42 6.42
CA THR A 97 -3.88 -9.79 6.00
C THR A 97 -3.03 -10.81 6.75
N PHE A 98 -1.72 -10.57 6.85
CA PHE A 98 -0.79 -11.45 7.54
C PHE A 98 -1.09 -11.55 9.05
N ALA A 99 -1.31 -10.43 9.72
CA ALA A 99 -1.59 -10.36 11.15
C ALA A 99 -2.91 -11.06 11.49
N CYS A 100 -3.97 -10.81 10.72
CA CYS A 100 -5.25 -11.49 10.87
C CYS A 100 -5.15 -13.00 10.65
N ALA A 101 -4.36 -13.45 9.66
CA ALA A 101 -4.19 -14.87 9.37
C ALA A 101 -3.33 -15.61 10.40
N THR A 102 -2.40 -14.94 11.08
CA THR A 102 -1.44 -15.56 12.02
C THR A 102 -1.83 -15.45 13.50
N GLY A 103 -3.01 -14.88 13.79
CA GLY A 103 -3.52 -14.74 15.16
C GLY A 103 -3.04 -13.49 15.90
N TYR A 104 -2.46 -12.52 15.19
CA TYR A 104 -2.06 -11.20 15.70
C TYR A 104 -3.03 -10.10 15.28
N GLY A 105 -4.30 -10.47 15.13
CA GLY A 105 -5.38 -9.52 14.84
C GLY A 105 -5.66 -8.65 16.07
N GLY A 106 -5.46 -7.33 15.93
CA GLY A 106 -5.59 -6.36 17.03
C GLY A 106 -4.41 -6.39 17.99
#